data_AF-A0A966VEI0-F1
#
_entry.id   AF-A0A966VEI0-F1
#
_cell.length_a   1.000
_cell.length_b   1.000
_cell.length_c   1.000
_cell.angle_alpha   90.00
_cell.angle_beta   90.00
_cell.angle_gamma   90.00
#
_symmetry.space_group_name_H-M   'P 1'
#
loop_
_entity.id
_entity.type
_entity.pdbx_description
1 polymer ?
#
loop_
_entity_poly.entity_id
_entity_poly.type
_entity_poly.pdbx_seq_one_letter_code
_entity_poly.pdbx_strand_id
1 'polypeptide(L)'
;MYSVLDENVIKLHTHSDGRIWYSSGLGPATNSEQLLDSFLLSPVLNGLGVQVRILGLPQNAELISAMYLRRYKNEIRVVEVAGPNVLHTPDDINDPQIVLRRMRSVDIASAAGGWHAVSVHDYPTYAMLARMLRTNFVFDDAAQAYLKMHPAYKALLFIPTLSDEVAAQLLTTIVDPRWYVDRRAPDRAAKLELYLGLTPQVQARVSSPKLLTRGRELRCATVLRAWKTVPPEAVDLTLPANFLYRIHKAAGGDAKGDLRASQAFVRYLRYNWLAGLESRKGTKDGLFAPNLFFKTPAERAAYAEHMSKKAQP
;
A
#
# COMPACT_ATOMS: atom_id res chain seq x y z
N MET A 1 -2.94 16.74 25.62
CA MET A 1 -2.04 17.85 25.28
C MET A 1 -2.11 18.00 23.76
N TYR A 2 -2.84 18.99 23.24
CA TYR A 2 -2.92 19.24 21.80
C TYR A 2 -1.60 19.89 21.35
N SER A 3 -0.97 19.39 20.30
CA SER A 3 0.24 20.03 19.79
C SER A 3 -0.14 21.32 19.05
N VAL A 4 0.62 22.38 19.26
CA VAL A 4 0.51 23.70 18.59
C VAL A 4 0.47 23.58 17.05
N LEU A 5 0.85 22.43 16.52
CA LEU A 5 0.85 22.13 15.09
C LEU A 5 -0.55 21.95 14.49
N ASP A 6 -1.59 21.64 15.27
CA ASP A 6 -2.89 21.28 14.67
C ASP A 6 -3.73 22.47 14.23
N GLU A 7 -3.45 23.69 14.71
CA GLU A 7 -4.20 24.92 14.41
C GLU A 7 -4.07 25.35 12.94
N ASN A 8 -2.92 25.07 12.31
CA ASN A 8 -2.61 25.48 10.94
C ASN A 8 -2.80 24.35 9.90
N VAL A 9 -3.51 23.29 10.27
CA VAL A 9 -3.70 22.10 9.43
C VAL A 9 -5.15 21.93 9.02
N ILE A 10 -5.38 21.78 7.72
CA ILE A 10 -6.68 21.41 7.17
C ILE A 10 -6.75 19.88 7.09
N LYS A 11 -7.75 19.31 7.74
CA LYS A 11 -8.02 17.87 7.68
C LYS A 11 -9.11 17.65 6.65
N LEU A 12 -8.90 16.72 5.72
CA LEU A 12 -9.85 16.44 4.64
C LEU A 12 -10.27 14.96 4.65
N HIS A 13 -11.49 14.72 4.18
CA HIS A 13 -12.06 13.38 4.02
C HIS A 13 -13.10 13.37 2.88
N THR A 14 -13.08 12.35 2.04
CA THR A 14 -14.13 12.07 1.05
C THR A 14 -15.15 11.13 1.67
N HIS A 15 -16.40 11.56 1.76
CA HIS A 15 -17.50 10.72 2.23
C HIS A 15 -17.93 9.71 1.14
N SER A 16 -18.77 8.72 1.49
CA SER A 16 -19.19 7.65 0.57
C SER A 16 -20.03 8.15 -0.61
N ASP A 17 -20.63 9.34 -0.51
CA ASP A 17 -21.35 10.01 -1.59
C ASP A 17 -20.44 10.86 -2.50
N GLY A 18 -19.12 10.86 -2.25
CA GLY A 18 -18.13 11.60 -3.01
C GLY A 18 -17.95 13.06 -2.58
N ARG A 19 -18.72 13.56 -1.61
CA ARG A 19 -18.58 14.93 -1.10
C ARG A 19 -17.37 15.06 -0.18
N ILE A 20 -16.69 16.20 -0.28
CA ILE A 20 -15.52 16.50 0.56
C ILE A 20 -15.97 17.14 1.87
N TRP A 21 -15.49 16.57 2.97
CA TRP A 21 -15.61 17.11 4.32
C TRP A 21 -14.25 17.63 4.77
N TYR A 22 -14.26 18.71 5.54
CA TYR A 22 -13.04 19.30 6.05
C TYR A 22 -13.17 19.82 7.48
N SER A 23 -12.03 20.01 8.13
CA SER A 23 -11.92 20.68 9.42
C SER A 23 -10.63 21.49 9.43
N SER A 24 -10.76 22.81 9.56
CA SER A 24 -9.63 23.75 9.63
C SER A 24 -9.21 23.94 11.08
N GLY A 25 -7.97 23.61 11.39
CA GLY A 25 -7.46 23.74 12.75
C GLY A 25 -8.21 22.84 13.74
N LEU A 26 -8.73 23.47 14.79
CA LEU A 26 -9.59 22.85 15.79
C LEU A 26 -11.09 23.03 15.50
N GLY A 27 -11.46 23.76 14.44
CA GLY A 27 -12.84 24.06 14.06
C GLY A 27 -13.68 22.81 13.79
N PRO A 28 -15.01 22.90 13.77
CA PRO A 28 -15.88 21.74 13.56
C PRO A 28 -15.62 21.07 12.20
N ALA A 29 -16.13 19.84 12.06
CA ALA A 29 -16.22 19.20 10.76
C ALA A 29 -17.32 19.88 9.94
N THR A 30 -16.99 20.22 8.69
CA THR A 30 -17.87 20.95 7.77
C THR A 30 -18.01 20.16 6.48
N ASN A 31 -19.24 19.95 6.02
CA ASN A 31 -19.49 19.47 4.66
C ASN A 31 -19.25 20.62 3.69
N SER A 32 -18.41 20.42 2.67
CA SER A 32 -18.23 21.44 1.62
C SER A 32 -19.42 21.51 0.65
N GLU A 33 -20.28 20.48 0.64
CA GLU A 33 -21.31 20.26 -0.39
C GLU A 33 -20.75 20.12 -1.82
N GLN A 34 -19.44 19.90 -1.94
CA GLN A 34 -18.71 19.87 -3.21
C GLN A 34 -18.10 18.49 -3.47
N LEU A 35 -18.12 18.09 -4.73
CA LEU A 35 -17.29 17.01 -5.26
C LEU A 35 -15.85 17.50 -5.41
N LEU A 36 -14.91 16.57 -5.61
CA LEU A 36 -13.48 16.86 -5.63
C LEU A 36 -13.12 18.02 -6.57
N ASP A 37 -13.49 17.96 -7.85
CA ASP A 37 -13.09 18.98 -8.84
C ASP A 37 -13.54 20.40 -8.45
N SER A 38 -14.76 20.54 -7.93
CA SER A 38 -15.26 21.81 -7.41
C SER A 38 -14.56 22.23 -6.13
N PHE A 39 -14.28 21.28 -5.23
CA PHE A 39 -13.59 21.52 -3.97
C PHE A 39 -12.14 22.00 -4.18
N LEU A 40 -11.46 21.51 -5.21
CA LEU A 40 -10.11 21.96 -5.56
C LEU A 40 -10.03 23.45 -5.89
N LEU A 41 -11.12 24.04 -6.38
CA LEU A 41 -11.25 25.47 -6.68
C LEU A 41 -11.79 26.30 -5.50
N SER A 42 -12.10 25.65 -4.38
CA SER A 42 -12.75 26.30 -3.24
C SER A 42 -11.77 27.20 -2.45
N PRO A 43 -12.28 28.26 -1.79
CA PRO A 43 -11.47 29.12 -0.95
C PRO A 43 -10.92 28.43 0.30
N VAL A 44 -11.41 27.24 0.67
CA VAL A 44 -10.89 26.45 1.78
C VAL A 44 -9.41 26.13 1.59
N LEU A 45 -8.98 25.93 0.34
CA LEU A 45 -7.60 25.63 -0.01
C LEU A 45 -6.81 26.87 -0.46
N ASN A 46 -7.42 28.07 -0.40
CA ASN A 46 -6.76 29.31 -0.80
C ASN A 46 -5.89 29.82 0.35
N GLY A 47 -4.63 29.43 0.34
CA GLY A 47 -3.62 29.96 1.25
C GLY A 47 -2.24 29.46 0.84
N LEU A 48 -1.29 30.38 0.65
CA LEU A 48 0.11 29.98 0.51
C LEU A 48 0.55 29.29 1.80
N GLY A 49 1.16 28.12 1.67
CA GLY A 49 1.75 27.43 2.82
C GLY A 49 0.81 26.51 3.59
N VAL A 50 -0.40 26.22 3.09
CA VAL A 50 -1.37 25.32 3.73
C VAL A 50 -0.77 23.91 3.91
N GLN A 51 -0.99 23.32 5.08
CA GLN A 51 -0.70 21.91 5.38
C GLN A 51 -2.02 21.13 5.43
N VAL A 52 -2.03 19.98 4.77
CA VAL A 52 -3.21 19.13 4.64
C VAL A 52 -2.96 17.77 5.27
N ARG A 53 -3.94 17.24 6.01
CA ARG A 53 -3.95 15.87 6.54
C ARG A 53 -5.10 15.08 5.94
N ILE A 54 -4.84 13.84 5.52
CA ILE A 54 -5.85 12.94 4.94
C ILE A 54 -5.58 11.51 5.41
N LEU A 55 -6.60 10.76 5.85
CA LEU A 55 -6.41 9.32 6.10
C LEU A 55 -6.24 8.57 4.77
N GLY A 56 -5.33 7.61 4.73
CA GLY A 56 -5.11 6.71 3.61
C GLY A 56 -6.25 5.69 3.47
N LEU A 57 -7.42 6.15 3.05
CA LEU A 57 -8.58 5.32 2.76
C LEU A 57 -8.78 5.23 1.24
N PRO A 58 -9.37 4.14 0.71
CA PRO A 58 -9.66 4.04 -0.72
C PRO A 58 -10.48 5.22 -1.26
N GLN A 59 -11.52 5.65 -0.55
CA GLN A 59 -12.34 6.81 -0.92
C GLN A 59 -11.56 8.14 -0.95
N ASN A 60 -10.43 8.22 -0.26
CA ASN A 60 -9.56 9.40 -0.23
C ASN A 60 -8.45 9.35 -1.30
N ALA A 61 -8.29 8.25 -2.04
CA ALA A 61 -7.14 8.06 -2.94
C ALA A 61 -7.04 9.17 -4.01
N GLU A 62 -8.18 9.58 -4.56
CA GLU A 62 -8.26 10.63 -5.56
C GLU A 62 -7.90 12.01 -4.96
N LEU A 63 -8.44 12.30 -3.78
CA LEU A 63 -8.15 13.52 -3.03
C LEU A 63 -6.66 13.61 -2.65
N ILE A 64 -6.06 12.51 -2.15
CA ILE A 64 -4.63 12.44 -1.82
C ILE A 64 -3.78 12.72 -3.06
N SER A 65 -4.12 12.10 -4.19
CA SER A 65 -3.41 12.28 -5.46
C SER A 65 -3.50 13.73 -5.95
N ALA A 66 -4.70 14.32 -5.91
CA ALA A 66 -4.91 15.72 -6.29
C ALA A 66 -4.12 16.70 -5.40
N MET A 67 -4.15 16.50 -4.07
CA MET A 67 -3.38 17.32 -3.14
C MET A 67 -1.87 17.18 -3.36
N TYR A 68 -1.36 15.98 -3.65
CA TYR A 68 0.04 15.77 -3.98
C TYR A 68 0.47 16.56 -5.23
N LEU A 69 -0.35 16.55 -6.29
CA LEU A 69 -0.07 17.32 -7.50
C LEU A 69 -0.05 18.84 -7.25
N ARG A 70 -0.94 19.36 -6.39
CA ARG A 70 -0.91 20.76 -5.95
C ARG A 70 0.33 21.09 -5.13
N ARG A 71 0.76 20.18 -4.25
CA ARG A 71 2.03 20.29 -3.52
C ARG A 71 3.22 20.35 -4.48
N TYR A 72 3.24 19.52 -5.52
CA TYR A 72 4.29 19.52 -6.53
C TYR A 72 4.39 20.86 -7.28
N LYS A 73 3.27 21.58 -7.43
CA LYS A 73 3.19 22.94 -7.98
C LYS A 73 3.47 24.04 -6.95
N ASN A 74 3.88 23.70 -5.72
CA ASN A 74 4.10 24.61 -4.59
C ASN A 74 2.85 25.38 -4.12
N GLU A 75 1.64 24.89 -4.45
CA GLU A 75 0.39 25.50 -3.97
C GLU A 75 0.05 25.05 -2.54
N ILE A 76 0.48 23.86 -2.16
CA ILE A 76 0.32 23.25 -0.83
C ILE A 76 1.71 23.00 -0.26
N ARG A 77 1.93 23.32 1.01
CA ARG A 77 3.24 23.14 1.66
C ARG A 77 3.55 21.66 1.89
N VAL A 78 2.62 20.96 2.53
CA VAL A 78 2.75 19.55 2.91
C VAL A 78 1.40 18.87 2.79
N VAL A 79 1.40 17.66 2.24
CA VAL A 79 0.29 16.72 2.33
C VAL A 79 0.77 15.59 3.22
N GLU A 80 0.08 15.37 4.34
CA GLU A 80 0.36 14.29 5.26
C GLU A 80 -0.74 13.23 5.18
N VAL A 81 -0.32 11.97 5.24
CA VAL A 81 -1.24 10.83 5.33
C VAL A 81 -0.92 9.95 6.53
N ALA A 82 -1.96 9.34 7.07
CA ALA A 82 -1.88 8.34 8.13
C ALA A 82 -2.79 7.16 7.79
N GLY A 83 -2.50 5.99 8.38
CA GLY A 83 -3.27 4.78 8.12
C GLY A 83 -4.66 4.79 8.74
N PRO A 84 -5.53 3.88 8.31
CA PRO A 84 -6.90 3.76 8.82
C PRO A 84 -6.97 3.27 10.27
N ASN A 85 -5.86 2.77 10.84
CA ASN A 85 -5.79 2.35 12.25
C ASN A 85 -6.05 3.49 13.26
N VAL A 86 -6.17 4.73 12.78
CA VAL A 86 -6.62 5.90 13.54
C VAL A 86 -8.10 5.78 13.94
N LEU A 87 -8.88 5.03 13.16
CA LEU A 87 -10.27 4.74 13.42
C LEU A 87 -10.40 3.54 14.36
N HIS A 88 -11.43 3.54 15.21
CA HIS A 88 -11.63 2.47 16.19
C HIS A 88 -12.39 1.29 15.58
N THR A 89 -13.36 1.60 14.72
CA THR A 89 -14.18 0.61 14.02
C THR A 89 -14.17 0.89 12.52
N PRO A 90 -14.47 -0.11 11.67
CA PRO A 90 -14.70 0.12 10.25
C PRO A 90 -15.86 1.08 9.99
N ASP A 91 -16.88 1.09 10.85
CA ASP A 91 -18.08 1.92 10.68
C ASP A 91 -17.78 3.41 10.85
N ASP A 92 -16.75 3.77 11.63
CA ASP A 92 -16.29 5.14 11.79
C ASP A 92 -15.98 5.81 10.42
N ILE A 93 -15.63 5.03 9.39
CA ILE A 93 -15.34 5.54 8.03
C ILE A 93 -16.55 6.25 7.42
N ASN A 94 -17.77 5.87 7.80
CA ASN A 94 -19.01 6.40 7.24
C ASN A 94 -19.51 7.66 7.97
N ASP A 95 -18.82 8.10 9.03
CA ASP A 95 -19.13 9.34 9.74
C ASP A 95 -17.95 10.33 9.60
N PRO A 96 -18.03 11.29 8.67
CA PRO A 96 -16.97 12.27 8.45
C PRO A 96 -16.62 13.09 9.70
N GLN A 97 -17.58 13.34 10.59
CA GLN A 97 -17.32 14.09 11.82
C GLN A 97 -16.45 13.27 12.77
N ILE A 98 -16.74 11.96 12.90
CA ILE A 98 -15.91 11.04 13.68
C ILE A 98 -14.52 10.96 13.06
N VAL A 99 -14.41 10.77 11.73
CA VAL A 99 -13.11 10.67 11.04
C VAL A 99 -12.25 11.90 11.29
N LEU A 100 -12.77 13.10 11.01
CA LEU A 100 -12.04 14.36 11.14
C LEU A 100 -11.65 14.66 12.60
N ARG A 101 -12.49 14.26 13.56
CA ARG A 101 -12.17 14.33 15.00
C ARG A 101 -11.03 13.38 15.36
N ARG A 102 -11.05 12.13 14.87
CA ARG A 102 -10.01 11.11 15.16
C ARG A 102 -8.65 11.46 14.58
N MET A 103 -8.61 12.18 13.45
CA MET A 103 -7.36 12.67 12.85
C MET A 103 -6.54 13.57 13.80
N ARG A 104 -7.17 14.15 14.84
CA ARG A 104 -6.50 14.99 15.86
C ARG A 104 -5.74 14.18 16.90
N SER A 105 -6.10 12.92 17.11
CA SER A 105 -5.58 12.09 18.21
C SER A 105 -4.54 11.05 17.76
N VAL A 106 -3.94 11.24 16.58
CA VAL A 106 -2.97 10.28 16.05
C VAL A 106 -1.64 10.45 16.76
N ASP A 107 -1.34 9.52 17.67
CA ASP A 107 -0.05 9.40 18.36
C ASP A 107 0.63 8.07 17.97
N ILE A 108 0.96 7.96 16.70
CA ILE A 108 1.63 6.80 16.12
C ILE A 108 2.83 7.31 15.32
N ALA A 109 3.97 6.61 15.40
CA ALA A 109 5.13 6.92 14.57
C ALA A 109 4.81 6.72 13.08
N SER A 110 5.37 7.56 12.22
CA SER A 110 5.22 7.47 10.76
C SER A 110 5.55 6.07 10.21
N ALA A 111 6.65 5.48 10.68
CA ALA A 111 7.09 4.13 10.30
C ALA A 111 6.08 3.02 10.66
N ALA A 112 5.13 3.30 11.57
CA ALA A 112 4.07 2.37 11.98
C ALA A 112 2.66 2.85 11.58
N GLY A 113 2.57 3.69 10.56
CA GLY A 113 1.31 4.16 9.97
C GLY A 113 0.73 5.43 10.58
N GLY A 114 1.53 6.17 11.36
CA GLY A 114 1.19 7.54 11.76
C GLY A 114 1.35 8.56 10.63
N TRP A 115 1.18 9.84 10.97
CA TRP A 115 1.32 10.95 10.03
C TRP A 115 2.72 10.98 9.40
N HIS A 116 2.76 11.06 8.08
CA HIS A 116 3.97 11.30 7.31
C HIS A 116 3.65 12.09 6.04
N ALA A 117 4.61 12.85 5.55
CA ALA A 117 4.45 13.59 4.30
C ALA A 117 4.42 12.64 3.09
N VAL A 118 3.43 12.79 2.22
CA VAL A 118 3.30 12.04 0.96
C VAL A 118 4.46 12.37 0.03
N SER A 119 5.35 11.43 -0.22
CA SER A 119 6.49 11.57 -1.12
C SER A 119 6.16 11.12 -2.54
N VAL A 120 7.13 11.28 -3.45
CA VAL A 120 7.08 10.72 -4.80
C VAL A 120 6.98 9.20 -4.82
N HIS A 121 7.36 8.52 -3.73
CA HIS A 121 7.28 7.06 -3.61
C HIS A 121 5.91 6.59 -3.07
N ASP A 122 5.16 7.48 -2.40
CA ASP A 122 3.81 7.19 -1.92
C ASP A 122 2.76 7.43 -3.03
N TYR A 123 2.98 8.48 -3.83
CA TYR A 123 2.05 8.93 -4.87
C TYR A 123 1.56 7.81 -5.83
N PRO A 124 2.44 6.95 -6.40
CA PRO A 124 2.01 5.97 -7.39
C PRO A 124 0.93 5.01 -6.88
N THR A 125 0.97 4.62 -5.60
CA THR A 125 -0.05 3.71 -5.05
C THR A 125 -1.42 4.36 -4.96
N TYR A 126 -1.47 5.62 -4.55
CA TYR A 126 -2.73 6.38 -4.49
C TYR A 126 -3.27 6.72 -5.88
N ALA A 127 -2.39 7.10 -6.81
CA ALA A 127 -2.79 7.40 -8.19
C ALA A 127 -3.31 6.13 -8.91
N MET A 128 -2.64 5.00 -8.70
CA MET A 128 -3.09 3.69 -9.18
C MET A 128 -4.44 3.30 -8.57
N LEU A 129 -4.60 3.43 -7.25
CA LEU A 129 -5.88 3.12 -6.58
C LEU A 129 -7.01 4.03 -7.07
N ALA A 130 -6.78 5.33 -7.21
CA ALA A 130 -7.77 6.26 -7.74
C ALA A 130 -8.16 5.91 -9.19
N ARG A 131 -7.17 5.58 -10.04
CA ARG A 131 -7.44 5.14 -11.42
C ARG A 131 -8.30 3.88 -11.44
N MET A 132 -7.89 2.86 -10.68
CA MET A 132 -8.60 1.59 -10.62
C MET A 132 -10.02 1.76 -10.07
N LEU A 133 -10.25 2.59 -9.05
CA LEU A 133 -11.61 2.84 -8.56
C LEU A 133 -12.51 3.46 -9.64
N ARG A 134 -12.01 4.41 -10.42
CA ARG A 134 -12.75 5.05 -11.52
C ARG A 134 -13.05 4.11 -12.68
N THR A 135 -12.20 3.12 -12.91
CA THR A 135 -12.31 2.18 -14.03
C THR A 135 -12.84 0.80 -13.60
N ASN A 136 -13.48 0.69 -12.44
CA ASN A 136 -13.98 -0.59 -11.90
C ASN A 136 -12.88 -1.68 -11.86
N PHE A 137 -11.70 -1.30 -11.40
CA PHE A 137 -10.50 -2.11 -11.23
C PHE A 137 -9.89 -2.67 -12.54
N VAL A 138 -10.19 -2.06 -13.68
CA VAL A 138 -9.49 -2.36 -14.95
C VAL A 138 -8.03 -1.92 -14.86
N PHE A 139 -7.12 -2.83 -15.20
CA PHE A 139 -5.69 -2.55 -15.33
C PHE A 139 -5.36 -2.09 -16.75
N ASP A 140 -5.42 -0.78 -16.95
CA ASP A 140 -5.12 -0.11 -18.21
C ASP A 140 -3.70 0.48 -18.25
N ASP A 141 -3.34 1.12 -19.36
CA ASP A 141 -2.01 1.72 -19.57
C ASP A 141 -1.63 2.73 -18.49
N ALA A 142 -2.61 3.48 -17.95
CA ALA A 142 -2.37 4.44 -16.88
C ALA A 142 -2.07 3.74 -15.55
N ALA A 143 -2.83 2.69 -15.20
CA ALA A 143 -2.54 1.86 -14.04
C ALA A 143 -1.17 1.17 -14.16
N GLN A 144 -0.82 0.69 -15.36
CA GLN A 144 0.48 0.10 -15.64
C GLN A 144 1.62 1.13 -15.47
N ALA A 145 1.43 2.36 -15.96
CA ALA A 145 2.42 3.43 -15.77
C ALA A 145 2.66 3.73 -14.28
N TYR A 146 1.60 3.81 -13.47
CA TYR A 146 1.74 3.98 -12.02
C TYR A 146 2.38 2.78 -11.33
N LEU A 147 2.07 1.56 -11.77
CA LEU A 147 2.77 0.36 -11.29
C LEU A 147 4.27 0.47 -11.55
N LYS A 148 4.68 0.87 -12.75
CA LYS A 148 6.11 1.04 -13.11
C LYS A 148 6.83 2.09 -12.26
N MET A 149 6.12 3.13 -11.83
CA MET A 149 6.64 4.17 -10.92
C MET A 149 6.71 3.71 -9.45
N HIS A 150 6.03 2.63 -9.09
CA HIS A 150 5.90 2.20 -7.70
C HIS A 150 7.27 1.77 -7.12
N PRO A 151 7.61 2.13 -5.86
CA PRO A 151 8.92 1.83 -5.26
C PRO A 151 9.27 0.34 -5.21
N ALA A 152 8.27 -0.54 -5.12
CA ALA A 152 8.48 -1.99 -5.11
C ALA A 152 8.59 -2.63 -6.51
N TYR A 153 8.31 -1.89 -7.59
CA TYR A 153 8.16 -2.46 -8.94
C TYR A 153 9.42 -3.19 -9.41
N LYS A 154 10.59 -2.55 -9.24
CA LYS A 154 11.86 -3.15 -9.63
C LYS A 154 12.07 -4.50 -8.95
N ALA A 155 11.80 -4.60 -7.65
CA ALA A 155 11.92 -5.86 -6.93
C ALA A 155 10.88 -6.88 -7.42
N LEU A 156 9.65 -6.46 -7.71
CA LEU A 156 8.61 -7.33 -8.23
C LEU A 156 9.01 -7.99 -9.56
N LEU A 157 9.71 -7.27 -10.45
CA LEU A 157 10.24 -7.82 -11.71
C LEU A 157 11.26 -8.96 -11.54
N PHE A 158 11.78 -9.19 -10.33
CA PHE A 158 12.63 -10.35 -10.06
C PHE A 158 11.84 -11.66 -10.09
N ILE A 159 10.50 -11.62 -10.02
CA ILE A 159 9.62 -12.78 -10.04
C ILE A 159 9.12 -12.97 -11.48
N PRO A 160 9.63 -13.94 -12.26
CA PRO A 160 9.33 -14.04 -13.70
C PRO A 160 7.87 -14.40 -13.98
N THR A 161 7.21 -15.04 -13.02
CA THR A 161 5.82 -15.47 -13.09
C THR A 161 4.85 -14.45 -12.49
N LEU A 162 5.29 -13.22 -12.23
CA LEU A 162 4.42 -12.19 -11.67
C LEU A 162 3.35 -11.77 -12.69
N SER A 163 2.10 -11.60 -12.24
CA SER A 163 1.08 -10.87 -12.98
C SER A 163 1.08 -9.40 -12.57
N ASP A 164 1.41 -8.50 -13.49
CA ASP A 164 1.40 -7.05 -13.25
C ASP A 164 0.02 -6.54 -12.79
N GLU A 165 -1.06 -6.97 -13.45
CA GLU A 165 -2.44 -6.62 -13.08
C GLU A 165 -2.74 -7.01 -11.63
N VAL A 166 -2.49 -8.27 -11.27
CA VAL A 166 -2.84 -8.78 -9.94
C VAL A 166 -1.89 -8.21 -8.88
N ALA A 167 -0.63 -7.93 -9.23
CA ALA A 167 0.29 -7.20 -8.37
C ALA A 167 -0.18 -5.76 -8.10
N ALA A 168 -0.69 -5.06 -9.13
CA ALA A 168 -1.30 -3.74 -8.96
C ALA A 168 -2.54 -3.81 -8.03
N GLN A 169 -3.42 -4.78 -8.23
CA GLN A 169 -4.57 -5.03 -7.33
C GLN A 169 -4.12 -5.29 -5.89
N LEU A 170 -3.04 -6.06 -5.70
CA LEU A 170 -2.50 -6.33 -4.36
C LEU A 170 -1.93 -5.07 -3.71
N LEU A 171 -1.16 -4.28 -4.47
CA LEU A 171 -0.59 -3.01 -3.99
C LEU A 171 -1.68 -2.02 -3.60
N THR A 172 -2.73 -1.87 -4.40
CA THR A 172 -3.88 -0.99 -4.09
C THR A 172 -4.77 -1.54 -2.98
N THR A 173 -4.76 -2.85 -2.73
CA THR A 173 -5.41 -3.45 -1.57
C THR A 173 -4.64 -3.15 -0.27
N ILE A 174 -3.31 -3.24 -0.30
CA ILE A 174 -2.46 -2.96 0.87
C ILE A 174 -2.38 -1.45 1.14
N VAL A 175 -2.27 -0.65 0.06
CA VAL A 175 -2.07 0.80 -0.01
C VAL A 175 -0.76 1.30 0.61
N ASP A 176 -0.42 0.87 1.82
CA ASP A 176 0.81 1.25 2.50
C ASP A 176 1.23 0.17 3.53
N PRO A 177 2.43 -0.41 3.41
CA PRO A 177 2.89 -1.47 4.30
C PRO A 177 3.11 -1.00 5.74
N ARG A 178 3.32 0.30 5.99
CA ARG A 178 3.54 0.86 7.33
C ARG A 178 2.33 0.68 8.23
N TRP A 179 1.12 0.60 7.67
CA TRP A 179 -0.12 0.43 8.44
C TRP A 179 -0.22 -0.95 9.09
N TYR A 180 0.57 -1.91 8.61
CA TYR A 180 0.59 -3.28 9.08
C TYR A 180 1.84 -3.60 9.91
N VAL A 181 2.62 -2.59 10.29
CA VAL A 181 3.74 -2.75 11.23
C VAL A 181 3.20 -2.94 12.64
N ASP A 182 3.65 -4.00 13.32
CA ASP A 182 3.41 -4.19 14.75
C ASP A 182 4.38 -3.30 15.53
N ARG A 183 3.83 -2.41 16.37
CA ARG A 183 4.61 -1.45 17.17
C ARG A 183 5.55 -2.11 18.18
N ARG A 184 5.22 -3.33 18.64
CA ARG A 184 6.01 -4.08 19.62
C ARG A 184 6.99 -5.04 18.95
N ALA A 185 6.73 -5.41 17.69
CA ALA A 185 7.52 -6.38 16.96
C ALA A 185 7.56 -6.02 15.46
N PRO A 186 8.25 -4.92 15.08
CA PRO A 186 8.17 -4.34 13.74
C PRO A 186 8.64 -5.27 12.61
N ASP A 187 9.47 -6.26 12.93
CA ASP A 187 9.94 -7.27 11.96
C ASP A 187 8.88 -8.35 11.67
N ARG A 188 7.82 -8.46 12.48
CA ARG A 188 6.77 -9.45 12.25
C ARG A 188 5.84 -8.98 11.13
N ALA A 189 5.68 -9.80 10.10
CA ALA A 189 4.71 -9.59 9.03
C ALA A 189 3.29 -10.08 9.37
N ALA A 190 3.07 -10.64 10.57
CA ALA A 190 1.85 -11.34 10.95
C ALA A 190 0.57 -10.49 10.78
N LYS A 191 0.62 -9.18 11.06
CA LYS A 191 -0.52 -8.28 10.89
C LYS A 191 -0.93 -8.14 9.41
N LEU A 192 0.04 -8.01 8.50
CA LEU A 192 -0.21 -7.96 7.06
C LEU A 192 -0.68 -9.31 6.52
N GLU A 193 -0.02 -10.40 6.93
CA GLU A 193 -0.40 -11.76 6.56
C GLU A 193 -1.85 -12.06 6.99
N LEU A 194 -2.24 -11.69 8.21
CA LEU A 194 -3.60 -11.86 8.72
C LEU A 194 -4.62 -11.01 7.96
N TYR A 195 -4.28 -9.75 7.66
CA TYR A 195 -5.13 -8.87 6.86
C TYR A 195 -5.41 -9.47 5.47
N LEU A 196 -4.38 -10.00 4.81
CA LEU A 196 -4.46 -10.66 3.51
C LEU A 196 -5.06 -12.07 3.56
N GLY A 197 -5.39 -12.59 4.75
CA GLY A 197 -6.01 -13.90 4.90
C GLY A 197 -5.03 -15.08 4.76
N LEU A 198 -3.72 -14.86 4.90
CA LEU A 198 -2.69 -15.91 4.76
C LEU A 198 -2.64 -16.83 5.97
N THR A 199 -3.69 -17.64 6.13
CA THR A 199 -3.87 -18.64 7.18
C THR A 199 -4.17 -20.01 6.55
N PRO A 200 -3.88 -21.12 7.24
CA PRO A 200 -4.16 -22.46 6.69
C PRO A 200 -5.62 -22.64 6.27
N GLN A 201 -6.58 -22.16 7.09
CA GLN A 201 -8.01 -22.32 6.82
C GLN A 201 -8.46 -21.57 5.57
N VAL A 202 -8.01 -20.32 5.40
CA VAL A 202 -8.38 -19.50 4.23
C VAL A 202 -7.67 -20.02 2.98
N GLN A 203 -6.39 -20.39 3.07
CA GLN A 203 -5.66 -20.94 1.92
C GLN A 203 -6.29 -22.23 1.41
N ALA A 204 -6.69 -23.14 2.30
CA ALA A 204 -7.38 -24.36 1.91
C ALA A 204 -8.70 -24.08 1.18
N ARG A 205 -9.40 -22.99 1.51
CA ARG A 205 -10.59 -22.54 0.78
C ARG A 205 -10.24 -21.96 -0.59
N VAL A 206 -9.22 -21.11 -0.67
CA VAL A 206 -8.74 -20.50 -1.92
C VAL A 206 -8.24 -21.55 -2.91
N SER A 207 -7.55 -22.59 -2.44
CA SER A 207 -7.07 -23.69 -3.29
C SER A 207 -8.18 -24.71 -3.64
N SER A 208 -9.43 -24.52 -3.18
CA SER A 208 -10.57 -25.37 -3.52
C SER A 208 -11.41 -24.76 -4.66
N PRO A 209 -12.15 -25.55 -5.45
CA PRO A 209 -12.95 -25.04 -6.58
C PRO A 209 -14.22 -24.28 -6.16
N LYS A 210 -14.37 -23.93 -4.89
CA LYS A 210 -15.58 -23.28 -4.36
C LYS A 210 -15.56 -21.78 -4.64
N LEU A 211 -16.75 -21.22 -4.86
CA LEU A 211 -16.91 -19.78 -4.98
C LEU A 211 -16.44 -19.08 -3.70
N LEU A 212 -15.55 -18.10 -3.85
CA LEU A 212 -15.07 -17.26 -2.76
C LEU A 212 -16.08 -16.15 -2.49
N THR A 213 -16.44 -15.95 -1.24
CA THR A 213 -17.48 -14.97 -0.85
C THR A 213 -16.99 -13.98 0.18
N ARG A 214 -15.90 -14.29 0.89
CA ARG A 214 -15.40 -13.46 1.99
C ARG A 214 -14.25 -12.59 1.52
N GLY A 215 -14.20 -11.34 1.96
CA GLY A 215 -13.12 -10.42 1.60
C GLY A 215 -11.71 -10.93 1.94
N ARG A 216 -11.54 -11.71 3.02
CA ARG A 216 -10.25 -12.35 3.35
C ARG A 216 -9.85 -13.43 2.34
N GLU A 217 -10.81 -14.19 1.83
CA GLU A 217 -10.56 -15.22 0.80
C GLU A 217 -10.16 -14.56 -0.52
N LEU A 218 -10.87 -13.49 -0.91
CA LEU A 218 -10.56 -12.72 -2.11
C LEU A 218 -9.15 -12.13 -2.05
N ARG A 219 -8.75 -11.50 -0.94
CA ARG A 219 -7.39 -10.98 -0.76
C ARG A 219 -6.33 -12.08 -0.79
N CYS A 220 -6.58 -13.22 -0.17
CA CYS A 220 -5.66 -14.36 -0.20
C CYS A 220 -5.52 -14.91 -1.64
N ALA A 221 -6.62 -14.97 -2.40
CA ALA A 221 -6.59 -15.36 -3.81
C ALA A 221 -5.82 -14.36 -4.67
N THR A 222 -5.95 -13.05 -4.42
CA THR A 222 -5.14 -12.01 -5.08
C THR A 222 -3.64 -12.24 -4.83
N VAL A 223 -3.23 -12.53 -3.59
CA VAL A 223 -1.83 -12.84 -3.28
C VAL A 223 -1.35 -14.06 -4.07
N LEU A 224 -2.11 -15.15 -4.07
CA LEU A 224 -1.74 -16.38 -4.78
C LEU A 224 -1.61 -16.13 -6.30
N ARG A 225 -2.62 -15.49 -6.90
CA ARG A 225 -2.65 -15.19 -8.35
C ARG A 225 -1.57 -14.21 -8.78
N ALA A 226 -1.07 -13.35 -7.87
CA ALA A 226 -0.03 -12.40 -8.20
C ALA A 226 1.29 -13.09 -8.56
N TRP A 227 1.69 -14.16 -7.85
CA TRP A 227 2.97 -14.83 -8.09
C TRP A 227 2.85 -16.19 -8.79
N LYS A 228 1.71 -16.88 -8.64
CA LYS A 228 1.50 -18.25 -9.16
C LYS A 228 0.69 -18.23 -10.45
N THR A 229 1.22 -17.60 -11.50
CA THR A 229 0.57 -17.53 -12.82
C THR A 229 0.83 -18.77 -13.69
N VAL A 230 1.89 -19.52 -13.36
CA VAL A 230 2.31 -20.71 -14.10
C VAL A 230 2.13 -21.96 -13.22
N PRO A 231 1.70 -23.10 -13.78
CA PRO A 231 1.66 -24.36 -13.04
C PRO A 231 3.05 -24.75 -12.49
N PRO A 232 3.16 -25.22 -11.24
CA PRO A 232 4.47 -25.52 -10.62
C PRO A 232 5.39 -26.46 -11.41
N GLU A 233 4.81 -27.39 -12.17
CA GLU A 233 5.50 -28.36 -13.01
C GLU A 233 6.16 -27.74 -14.26
N ALA A 234 5.72 -26.56 -14.69
CA ALA A 234 6.25 -25.88 -15.87
C ALA A 234 7.35 -24.86 -15.52
N VAL A 235 7.70 -24.72 -14.24
CA VAL A 235 8.65 -23.71 -13.76
C VAL A 235 10.05 -24.32 -13.59
N ASP A 236 11.05 -23.69 -14.20
CA ASP A 236 12.46 -24.05 -13.98
C ASP A 236 12.91 -23.65 -12.56
N LEU A 237 13.04 -24.65 -11.69
CA LEU A 237 13.44 -24.45 -10.30
C LEU A 237 14.94 -24.16 -10.13
N THR A 238 15.75 -24.31 -11.18
CA THR A 238 17.18 -23.96 -11.16
C THR A 238 17.39 -22.45 -11.26
N LEU A 239 16.46 -21.72 -11.89
CA LEU A 239 16.50 -20.26 -11.97
C LEU A 239 16.31 -19.63 -10.59
N PRO A 240 17.26 -18.81 -10.09
CA PRO A 240 17.15 -18.24 -8.74
C PRO A 240 15.92 -17.34 -8.54
N ALA A 241 15.45 -16.71 -9.61
CA ALA A 241 14.23 -15.91 -9.64
C ALA A 241 12.94 -16.68 -9.23
N ASN A 242 12.92 -18.01 -9.41
CA ASN A 242 11.78 -18.88 -9.08
C ASN A 242 11.77 -19.37 -7.61
N PHE A 243 12.28 -18.55 -6.68
CA PHE A 243 12.41 -18.92 -5.26
C PHE A 243 11.06 -19.25 -4.59
N LEU A 244 9.97 -18.60 -5.01
CA LEU A 244 8.63 -18.88 -4.47
C LEU A 244 8.16 -20.30 -4.79
N TYR A 245 8.43 -20.78 -6.01
CA TYR A 245 8.12 -22.16 -6.40
C TYR A 245 8.99 -23.19 -5.68
N ARG A 246 10.25 -22.85 -5.38
CA ARG A 246 11.10 -23.69 -4.50
C ARG A 246 10.53 -23.76 -3.08
N ILE A 247 10.04 -22.65 -2.53
CA ILE A 247 9.37 -22.63 -1.21
C ILE A 247 8.09 -23.47 -1.25
N HIS A 248 7.26 -23.32 -2.29
CA HIS A 248 6.06 -24.12 -2.51
C HIS A 248 6.39 -25.63 -2.52
N LYS A 249 7.36 -26.05 -3.35
CA LYS A 249 7.80 -27.45 -3.45
C LYS A 249 8.37 -27.98 -2.13
N ALA A 250 9.24 -27.22 -1.47
CA ALA A 250 9.87 -27.62 -0.21
C ALA A 250 8.86 -27.77 0.94
N ALA A 251 7.73 -27.06 0.88
CA ALA A 251 6.65 -27.18 1.87
C ALA A 251 5.70 -28.37 1.60
N GLY A 252 5.90 -29.11 0.50
CA GLY A 252 5.11 -30.26 0.09
C GLY A 252 4.08 -29.99 -1.01
N GLY A 253 4.02 -28.76 -1.55
CA GLY A 253 3.02 -28.38 -2.56
C GLY A 253 1.61 -28.16 -1.98
N ASP A 254 0.61 -28.14 -2.87
CA ASP A 254 -0.80 -27.92 -2.56
C ASP A 254 -1.06 -26.65 -1.73
N ALA A 255 -2.15 -26.62 -0.96
CA ALA A 255 -2.53 -25.49 -0.12
C ALA A 255 -1.43 -25.12 0.91
N LYS A 256 -0.64 -26.09 1.39
CA LYS A 256 0.46 -25.81 2.33
C LYS A 256 1.61 -25.08 1.63
N GLY A 257 1.97 -25.53 0.44
CA GLY A 257 2.95 -24.89 -0.43
C GLY A 257 2.52 -23.49 -0.84
N ASP A 258 1.26 -23.34 -1.26
CA ASP A 258 0.66 -22.07 -1.61
C ASP A 258 0.73 -21.06 -0.45
N LEU A 259 0.39 -21.50 0.76
CA LEU A 259 0.47 -20.65 1.95
C LEU A 259 1.90 -20.17 2.21
N ARG A 260 2.87 -21.11 2.22
CA ARG A 260 4.26 -20.79 2.57
C ARG A 260 4.91 -19.88 1.54
N ALA A 261 4.68 -20.14 0.25
CA ALA A 261 5.14 -19.27 -0.82
C ALA A 261 4.47 -17.90 -0.77
N SER A 262 3.15 -17.83 -0.54
CA SER A 262 2.43 -16.56 -0.44
C SER A 262 2.88 -15.71 0.77
N GLN A 263 3.15 -16.33 1.93
CA GLN A 263 3.76 -15.65 3.08
C GLN A 263 5.15 -15.10 2.74
N ALA A 264 5.98 -15.89 2.05
CA ALA A 264 7.30 -15.43 1.61
C ALA A 264 7.20 -14.27 0.61
N PHE A 265 6.28 -14.34 -0.36
CA PHE A 265 6.02 -13.28 -1.33
C PHE A 265 5.57 -11.98 -0.64
N VAL A 266 4.64 -12.05 0.30
CA VAL A 266 4.19 -10.85 1.04
C VAL A 266 5.30 -10.24 1.87
N ARG A 267 6.16 -11.05 2.50
CA ARG A 267 7.36 -10.54 3.21
C ARG A 267 8.33 -9.87 2.25
N TYR A 268 8.61 -10.52 1.12
CA TYR A 268 9.46 -9.98 0.05
C TYR A 268 8.96 -8.60 -0.40
N LEU A 269 7.68 -8.53 -0.79
CA LEU A 269 7.02 -7.30 -1.21
C LEU A 269 7.09 -6.23 -0.12
N ARG A 270 6.69 -6.57 1.11
CA ARG A 270 6.66 -5.64 2.24
C ARG A 270 8.02 -5.00 2.48
N TYR A 271 9.09 -5.80 2.58
CA TYR A 271 10.42 -5.28 2.90
C TYR A 271 10.99 -4.42 1.76
N ASN A 272 10.80 -4.84 0.50
CA ASN A 272 11.22 -4.05 -0.65
C ASN A 272 10.44 -2.74 -0.75
N TRP A 273 9.15 -2.78 -0.49
CA TRP A 273 8.32 -1.57 -0.48
C TRP A 273 8.73 -0.62 0.63
N LEU A 274 8.87 -1.10 1.87
CA LEU A 274 9.35 -0.28 2.98
C LEU A 274 10.73 0.32 2.69
N ALA A 275 11.66 -0.46 2.13
CA ALA A 275 12.98 0.04 1.73
C ALA A 275 12.88 1.16 0.66
N GLY A 276 11.97 1.03 -0.31
CA GLY A 276 11.76 2.06 -1.33
C GLY A 276 11.02 3.31 -0.82
N LEU A 277 10.28 3.21 0.30
CA LEU A 277 9.67 4.36 0.97
C LEU A 277 10.67 5.13 1.86
N GLU A 278 11.75 4.50 2.30
CA GLU A 278 12.79 5.16 3.09
C GLU A 278 13.67 6.06 2.21
N SER A 279 13.38 7.36 2.22
CA SER A 279 14.16 8.39 1.53
C SER A 279 15.35 8.94 2.34
N ARG A 280 15.76 8.26 3.42
CA ARG A 280 16.86 8.74 4.29
C ARG A 280 18.18 8.69 3.52
N LYS A 281 18.73 9.88 3.23
CA LYS A 281 20.10 10.04 2.72
C LYS A 281 21.08 9.38 3.69
N GLY A 282 21.80 8.34 3.26
CA GLY A 282 22.89 7.73 4.01
C GLY A 282 22.63 6.34 4.60
N THR A 283 21.40 5.82 4.56
CA THR A 283 21.14 4.41 4.87
C THR A 283 21.64 3.54 3.73
N LYS A 284 22.86 2.99 3.87
CA LYS A 284 23.51 2.15 2.84
C LYS A 284 22.83 0.78 2.67
N ASP A 285 22.12 0.29 3.69
CA ASP A 285 21.75 -1.12 3.77
C ASP A 285 20.26 -1.44 3.50
N GLY A 286 19.39 -0.43 3.40
CA GLY A 286 17.94 -0.62 3.19
C GLY A 286 17.25 -1.48 4.26
N LEU A 287 15.92 -1.58 4.21
CA LEU A 287 15.15 -2.45 5.13
C LEU A 287 15.03 -3.91 4.65
N PHE A 288 15.39 -4.19 3.40
CA PHE A 288 15.42 -5.54 2.86
C PHE A 288 16.84 -6.08 2.92
N ALA A 289 17.04 -7.18 3.66
CA ALA A 289 18.32 -7.88 3.75
C ALA A 289 18.26 -9.19 2.94
N PRO A 290 18.79 -9.22 1.69
CA PRO A 290 18.76 -10.42 0.84
C PRO A 290 19.40 -11.64 1.52
N ASN A 291 20.41 -11.42 2.36
CA ASN A 291 21.11 -12.46 3.13
C ASN A 291 20.21 -13.19 4.13
N LEU A 292 19.20 -12.51 4.69
CA LEU A 292 18.25 -13.09 5.64
C LEU A 292 17.02 -13.68 4.94
N PHE A 293 16.75 -13.25 3.70
CA PHE A 293 15.57 -13.66 2.95
C PHE A 293 15.84 -14.86 2.02
N PHE A 294 16.91 -14.79 1.22
CA PHE A 294 17.26 -15.85 0.27
C PHE A 294 18.20 -16.88 0.90
N LYS A 295 17.90 -18.15 0.67
CA LYS A 295 18.60 -19.27 1.33
C LYS A 295 19.95 -19.54 0.66
N THR A 296 20.03 -19.38 -0.65
CA THR A 296 21.22 -19.77 -1.43
C THR A 296 22.07 -18.56 -1.84
N PRO A 297 23.40 -18.71 -1.97
CA PRO A 297 24.26 -17.67 -2.52
C PRO A 297 23.85 -17.23 -3.93
N ALA A 298 23.40 -18.17 -4.77
CA ALA A 298 22.97 -17.91 -6.15
C ALA A 298 21.75 -16.97 -6.22
N GLU A 299 20.74 -17.19 -5.37
CA GLU A 299 19.58 -16.28 -5.24
C GLU A 299 20.00 -14.86 -4.85
N ARG A 300 20.94 -14.75 -3.90
CA ARG A 300 21.44 -13.45 -3.43
C ARG A 300 22.19 -12.70 -4.52
N ALA A 301 23.09 -13.39 -5.23
CA ALA A 301 23.85 -12.83 -6.33
C ALA A 301 22.94 -12.39 -7.48
N ALA A 302 22.00 -13.25 -7.91
CA ALA A 302 21.05 -12.94 -8.97
C ALA A 302 20.15 -11.76 -8.62
N TYR A 303 19.66 -11.70 -7.37
CA TYR A 303 18.86 -10.56 -6.91
C TYR A 303 19.67 -9.26 -6.85
N ALA A 304 20.91 -9.31 -6.37
CA ALA A 304 21.79 -8.13 -6.34
C ALA A 304 22.10 -7.61 -7.74
N GLU A 305 22.36 -8.50 -8.71
CA GLU A 305 22.55 -8.15 -10.11
C GLU A 305 21.27 -7.53 -10.70
N HIS A 306 20.10 -8.12 -10.42
CA HIS A 306 18.81 -7.56 -10.83
C HIS A 306 18.59 -6.14 -10.29
N MET A 307 18.89 -5.92 -9.01
CA MET A 307 18.74 -4.63 -8.37
C MET A 307 19.81 -3.60 -8.79
N SER A 308 20.93 -4.00 -9.39
CA SER A 308 21.95 -3.06 -9.89
C SER A 308 21.65 -2.56 -11.31
N LYS A 309 20.92 -3.34 -12.14
CA LYS A 309 20.50 -2.93 -13.49
C LYS A 309 19.68 -1.65 -13.43
N LYS A 310 20.00 -0.64 -14.25
CA LYS A 310 19.13 0.55 -14.38
C LYS A 310 17.78 0.08 -14.90
N ALA A 311 16.68 0.57 -14.31
CA ALA A 311 15.36 0.34 -14.88
C ALA A 311 15.39 0.90 -16.32
N GLN A 312 15.11 0.05 -17.31
CA GLN A 312 14.87 0.54 -18.66
C GLN A 312 13.60 1.41 -18.59
N PRO A 313 13.64 2.64 -19.13
CA PRO A 313 12.51 3.57 -19.08
C PRO A 313 11.26 3.00 -19.76
#